data_AF-A0A534B5P9-F1
#
_entry.id   AF-A0A534B5P9-F1
#
_cell.length_a   1.000
_cell.length_b   1.000
_cell.length_c   1.000
_cell.angle_alpha   90.00
_cell.angle_beta   90.00
_cell.angle_gamma   90.00
#
_symmetry.space_group_name_H-M   'P 1'
#
loop_
_entity.id
_entity.type
_entity.pdbx_description
1 polymer ?
#
loop_
_entity_poly.entity_id
_entity_poly.type
_entity_poly.pdbx_seq_one_letter_code
_entity_poly.pdbx_strand_id
1 'polypeptide(L)' 'MLDGAATFGDGAVAIVGLSGVVLVSHDGGKSFALLQQDDRKGLSAALAPNADTLVTVGEAGARLIRLDRVRGAR' A
#
# COMPACT_ATOMS: atom_id res chain seq x y z
N MET A 1 11.90 1.52 -7.13
CA MET A 1 12.43 1.75 -5.77
C MET A 1 11.26 1.65 -4.81
N LEU A 2 11.47 1.08 -3.62
CA LEU A 2 10.46 1.01 -2.57
C LEU A 2 10.89 2.01 -1.49
N ASP A 3 9.95 2.85 -1.07
CA ASP A 3 10.29 4.12 -0.40
C ASP A 3 9.66 4.22 1.00
N GLY A 4 8.53 3.54 1.24
CA GLY A 4 7.85 3.57 2.54
C GLY A 4 7.06 2.30 2.82
N ALA A 5 6.73 2.08 4.10
CA ALA A 5 5.92 0.95 4.53
C ALA A 5 5.04 1.34 5.72
N ALA A 6 3.93 0.61 5.90
CA ALA A 6 3.04 0.74 7.03
C ALA A 6 2.56 -0.64 7.48
N THR A 7 2.37 -0.81 8.79
CA THR A 7 1.78 -2.00 9.39
C THR A 7 0.38 -1.68 9.88
N PHE A 8 -0.56 -2.57 9.58
CA PHE A 8 -1.94 -2.47 10.04
C PHE A 8 -2.06 -3.04 11.46
N GLY A 9 -3.15 -2.71 12.17
CA GLY A 9 -3.36 -3.19 13.54
C GLY A 9 -3.46 -4.72 13.69
N ASP A 10 -3.76 -5.44 12.60
CA ASP A 10 -3.84 -6.90 12.53
C ASP A 10 -2.52 -7.57 12.08
N GLY A 11 -1.46 -6.79 11.84
CA GLY A 11 -0.16 -7.29 11.39
C GLY A 11 -0.02 -7.45 9.87
N ALA A 12 -1.02 -7.06 9.07
CA ALA A 12 -0.82 -6.88 7.64
C ALA A 12 0.25 -5.81 7.38
N VAL A 13 0.91 -5.87 6.23
CA VAL A 13 1.99 -4.95 5.84
C VAL A 13 1.71 -4.38 4.46
N ALA A 14 1.86 -3.07 4.31
CA ALA A 14 1.91 -2.42 3.02
C ALA A 14 3.29 -1.81 2.77
N ILE A 15 3.78 -1.91 1.53
CA ILE A 15 5.00 -1.24 1.06
C ILE A 15 4.63 -0.43 -0.17
N VAL A 16 5.10 0.82 -0.24
CA VAL A 16 4.85 1.73 -1.35
C VAL A 16 6.15 2.17 -2.02
N GLY A 17 6.06 2.64 -3.26
CA GLY A 17 7.23 3.22 -3.92
C GLY A 17 6.93 3.92 -5.23
N LEU A 18 8.01 4.20 -5.96
CA LEU A 18 7.98 4.78 -7.31
C LEU A 18 7.06 4.01 -8.26
N SER A 19 6.63 4.71 -9.32
CA SER A 19 5.69 4.19 -10.32
C SER A 19 4.34 3.78 -9.73
N GLY A 20 3.93 4.29 -8.55
CA GLY A 20 2.65 3.96 -7.93
C GLY A 20 2.54 2.51 -7.47
N VAL A 21 3.65 1.88 -7.09
CA VAL A 21 3.64 0.50 -6.57
C VAL A 21 3.07 0.51 -5.14
N VAL A 22 2.12 -0.39 -4.88
CA VAL A 22 1.68 -0.78 -3.53
C VAL A 22 1.75 -2.29 -3.43
N LEU A 23 2.57 -2.81 -2.53
CA LEU A 23 2.64 -4.23 -2.20
C LEU A 23 1.91 -4.47 -0.88
N VAL A 24 1.03 -5.46 -0.83
CA VAL A 24 0.25 -5.78 0.38
C VAL A 24 0.48 -7.23 0.78
N SER A 25 0.81 -7.43 2.05
CA SER A 25 0.92 -8.73 2.70
C SER A 25 -0.13 -8.84 3.81
N HIS A 26 -0.78 -9.99 3.86
CA HIS A 26 -1.69 -10.37 4.96
C HIS A 26 -1.12 -11.49 5.84
N ASP A 27 0.13 -11.90 5.61
CA ASP A 27 0.79 -13.02 6.30
C ASP A 27 2.06 -12.60 7.06
N GLY A 28 2.09 -11.33 7.50
CA GLY A 28 3.19 -10.77 8.27
C GLY A 28 4.45 -10.50 7.43
N GLY A 29 4.29 -10.21 6.15
CA GLY A 29 5.37 -9.88 5.23
C GLY A 29 6.06 -11.09 4.57
N LYS A 30 5.45 -12.28 4.58
CA LYS A 30 6.03 -13.47 3.95
C LYS A 30 5.75 -13.51 2.44
N SER A 31 4.56 -13.07 2.03
CA SER A 31 4.17 -12.93 0.63
C SER A 31 3.43 -11.62 0.39
N PHE A 32 3.52 -11.10 -0.84
CA PHE A 32 2.96 -9.82 -1.22
C PHE A 32 2.17 -9.90 -2.53
N ALA A 33 1.02 -9.26 -2.56
CA ALA A 33 0.25 -8.98 -3.77
C ALA A 33 0.54 -7.54 -4.25
N LEU A 34 0.69 -7.36 -5.56
CA LEU A 34 0.88 -6.04 -6.17
C LEU A 34 -0.46 -5.38 -6.48
N LEU A 35 -0.66 -4.18 -5.95
CA LEU A 35 -1.70 -3.23 -6.32
C LEU A 35 -1.04 -2.02 -7.01
N GLN A 36 -1.05 -2.04 -8.33
CA GLN A 36 -0.52 -0.97 -9.15
C GLN A 36 -1.52 0.20 -9.20
N GLN A 37 -1.10 1.43 -8.86
CA GLN A 37 -1.95 2.61 -9.02
C GLN A 37 -2.07 2.97 -10.51
N ASP A 38 -3.28 3.37 -10.92
CA ASP A 38 -3.62 3.65 -12.31
C ASP A 38 -2.82 4.83 -12.90
N ASP A 39 -2.59 5.87 -12.09
CA ASP A 39 -1.83 7.06 -12.52
C ASP A 39 -0.31 6.88 -12.41
N ARG A 40 0.14 5.77 -11.82
CA ARG A 40 1.55 5.39 -11.61
C ARG A 40 2.42 6.48 -10.95
N LYS A 41 1.80 7.42 -10.23
CA LYS A 41 2.55 8.47 -9.56
C LYS A 41 3.33 7.89 -8.38
N GLY A 42 4.58 8.35 -8.22
CA GLY A 42 5.47 7.87 -7.15
C GLY A 42 4.88 8.13 -5.76
N LEU A 43 4.99 7.12 -4.90
CA LEU A 43 4.57 7.17 -3.49
C LEU A 43 5.82 7.13 -2.60
N SER A 44 5.93 8.09 -1.68
CA SER A 44 7.13 8.29 -0.86
C SER A 44 6.97 7.83 0.60
N ALA A 45 5.75 7.87 1.13
CA ALA A 45 5.46 7.35 2.47
C ALA A 45 4.02 6.86 2.59
N ALA A 46 3.76 6.02 3.58
CA ALA A 46 2.45 5.45 3.87
C ALA A 46 2.18 5.38 5.39
N LEU A 47 0.91 5.48 5.76
CA LEU A 47 0.38 5.21 7.11
C LEU A 47 -0.90 4.39 6.98
N ALA A 48 -1.14 3.48 7.93
CA ALA A 48 -2.35 2.66 7.99
C ALA A 48 -3.22 3.10 9.19
N PRO A 49 -4.15 4.07 9.02
CA PRO A 49 -4.97 4.54 10.13
C PRO A 49 -6.00 3.50 10.62
N ASN A 50 -6.34 2.53 9.79
CA ASN A 50 -7.30 1.47 10.07
C ASN A 50 -6.97 0.23 9.23
N ALA A 51 -7.78 -0.82 9.33
CA ALA A 51 -7.50 -2.13 8.75
C ALA A 51 -7.53 -2.19 7.20
N ASP A 52 -8.12 -1.21 6.52
CA ASP A 52 -8.40 -1.30 5.08
C ASP A 52 -7.97 -0.08 4.27
N THR A 53 -7.37 0.91 4.92
CA THR A 53 -7.01 2.18 4.29
C THR A 53 -5.53 2.47 4.49
N LEU A 54 -4.88 2.92 3.42
CA LEU A 54 -3.57 3.56 3.45
C LEU A 54 -3.73 5.05 3.18
N VAL A 55 -3.11 5.86 4.02
CA VAL A 55 -2.80 7.27 3.73
C VAL A 55 -1.43 7.28 3.09
N THR A 56 -1.32 7.76 1.85
CA THR A 56 -0.04 7.85 1.13
C THR A 56 0.28 9.29 0.76
N VAL A 57 1.56 9.63 0.70
CA VAL A 57 2.05 10.91 0.17
C VAL A 57 3.06 10.67 -0.94
N GLY A 58 3.12 11.56 -1.93
CA GLY A 58 4.05 11.46 -3.06
C GLY A 58 3.83 12.55 -4.12
N GLU A 59 4.15 12.26 -5.38
CA GLU A 59 4.04 13.19 -6.53
C GLU A 59 2.63 13.77 -6.72
N ALA A 60 1.65 13.10 -6.14
CA ALA A 60 0.25 13.34 -6.32
C ALA A 60 -0.41 14.01 -5.09
N GLY A 61 0.41 14.46 -4.12
CA GLY A 61 -0.04 14.95 -2.82
C GLY A 61 -0.41 13.83 -1.85
N ALA A 62 -1.17 14.17 -0.80
CA ALA A 62 -1.71 13.19 0.14
C ALA A 62 -2.99 12.55 -0.42
N ARG A 63 -3.11 11.23 -0.31
CA ARG A 63 -4.22 10.43 -0.86
C ARG A 63 -4.59 9.26 0.03
N LEU A 64 -5.81 8.76 -0.16
CA LEU A 64 -6.30 7.53 0.45
C LEU A 64 -6.34 6.43 -0.59
N ILE A 65 -5.83 5.25 -0.24
CA ILE A 65 -5.93 4.01 -1.02
C ILE A 65 -6.69 3.00 -0.17
N ARG A 66 -7.80 2.46 -0.68
CA ARG A 66 -8.53 1.37 -0.02
C ARG A 66 -8.03 0.01 -0.51
N LEU A 67 -7.82 -0.91 0.41
CA LEU A 67 -7.29 -2.25 0.16
C LEU A 67 -8.38 -3.32 0.03
N ASP A 68 -9.65 -2.92 0.02
CA ASP A 68 -10.82 -3.77 -0.21
C ASP A 68 -10.73 -4.59 -1.51
N ARG A 69 -9.96 -4.09 -2.48
CA ARG A 69 -9.72 -4.74 -3.78
C ARG A 69 -8.75 -5.93 -3.77
N VAL A 70 -7.97 -6.16 -2.71
CA VAL A 70 -6.94 -7.23 -2.67
C VAL A 70 -7.50 -8.58 -2.21
N ARG A 71 -8.73 -8.65 -1.66
CA ARG A 71 -9.38 -9.92 -1.27
C ARG A 71 -9.80 -10.83 -2.45
N GLY A 72 -9.51 -10.43 -3.69
CA GLY A 72 -10.11 -11.00 -4.90
C GLY A 72 -9.21 -11.88 -5.79
N ALA A 73 -8.04 -12.33 -5.33
CA ALA A 73 -7.25 -13.32 -6.05
C ALA A 73 -7.28 -14.66 -5.30
N ARG A 74 -8.22 -15.52 -5.70
CA ARG A 74 -8.18 -16.95 -5.43
C ARG A 74 -7.82 -17.68 -6.72
#